data_AF-F4BFP8-F1
#
_entry.id   AF-F4BFP8-F1
#
_cell.length_a   1.000
_cell.length_b   1.000
_cell.length_c   1.000
_cell.angle_alpha   90.00
_cell.angle_beta   90.00
_cell.angle_gamma   90.00
#
_symmetry.space_group_name_H-M   'P 1'
#
loop_
_entity.id
_entity.type
_entity.pdbx_description
1 polymer ?
#
loop_
_entity_poly.entity_id
_entity_poly.type
_entity_poly.pdbx_seq_one_letter_code
_entity_poly.pdbx_strand_id
1 'polypeptide(L)'
;MTITGVTLPANSATEAATLETLRQLAESATPQFLFNLDGLIHGKWVVTGINRDEENGDRTTYNISLQRYQETDIIDQSKAYIRGLF
;
A
#
# COMPACT_ATOMS: atom_id res chain seq x y z
N MET A 1 2.56 5.16 6.78
CA MET A 1 3.34 5.96 5.81
C MET A 1 2.37 6.41 4.73
N THR A 2 2.57 7.58 4.12
CA THR A 2 1.72 8.03 3.01
C THR A 2 2.64 8.44 1.87
N ILE A 3 2.38 7.91 0.67
CA ILE A 3 3.00 8.40 -0.57
C ILE A 3 2.12 9.53 -1.08
N THR A 4 2.68 10.73 -1.15
CA THR A 4 1.99 11.92 -1.64
C THR A 4 2.46 12.27 -3.05
N GLY A 5 1.61 12.98 -3.80
CA GLY A 5 1.99 13.50 -5.13
C GLY A 5 1.97 12.45 -6.25
N VAL A 6 1.18 11.38 -6.11
CA VAL A 6 0.99 10.41 -7.21
C VAL A 6 0.04 11.02 -8.22
N THR A 7 0.57 11.51 -9.34
CA THR A 7 -0.22 12.19 -10.35
C THR A 7 -0.53 11.27 -11.53
N LEU A 8 -1.81 11.10 -11.84
CA LEU A 8 -2.31 10.34 -12.98
C LEU A 8 -2.99 11.27 -14.00
N PRO A 9 -3.00 10.93 -15.30
CA PRO A 9 -3.76 11.68 -16.28
C PRO A 9 -5.27 11.55 -16.02
N ALA A 10 -5.93 12.68 -15.78
CA ALA A 10 -7.32 12.76 -15.40
C ALA A 10 -8.25 12.21 -16.50
N ASN A 11 -9.34 11.57 -16.09
CA ASN A 11 -10.40 11.05 -16.95
C ASN A 11 -9.88 10.08 -18.03
N SER A 12 -8.79 9.37 -17.73
CA SER A 12 -8.19 8.40 -18.63
C SER A 12 -8.54 6.96 -18.22
N ALA A 13 -8.60 6.05 -19.20
CA ALA A 13 -8.75 4.62 -18.92
C ALA A 13 -7.62 4.08 -18.02
N THR A 14 -6.42 4.67 -18.16
CA THR A 14 -5.25 4.33 -17.34
C THR A 14 -5.45 4.75 -15.88
N GLU A 15 -5.99 5.93 -15.61
CA GLU A 15 -6.33 6.37 -14.24
C GLU A 15 -7.34 5.41 -13.60
N ALA A 16 -8.43 5.10 -14.29
CA ALA A 16 -9.45 4.18 -13.80
C ALA A 16 -8.88 2.78 -13.47
N ALA A 17 -8.08 2.20 -14.37
CA ALA A 17 -7.46 0.89 -14.17
C ALA A 17 -6.43 0.89 -13.02
N THR A 18 -5.66 1.98 -12.89
CA THR A 18 -4.66 2.12 -11.82
C THR A 18 -5.34 2.23 -10.46
N LEU A 19 -6.38 3.07 -10.35
CA LEU A 19 -7.14 3.24 -9.11
C LEU A 19 -7.86 1.95 -8.72
N GLU A 20 -8.42 1.23 -9.69
CA GLU A 20 -9.06 -0.06 -9.44
C GLU A 20 -8.07 -1.08 -8.89
N THR A 21 -6.89 -1.17 -9.49
CA THR A 21 -5.83 -2.06 -9.00
C THR A 21 -5.40 -1.68 -7.58
N LEU A 22 -5.21 -0.39 -7.30
CA LEU A 22 -4.85 0.08 -5.97
C LEU A 22 -5.96 -0.19 -4.94
N ARG A 23 -7.24 -0.08 -5.33
CA ARG A 23 -8.39 -0.42 -4.48
C ARG A 23 -8.41 -1.90 -4.16
N GLN A 24 -8.22 -2.77 -5.16
CA GLN A 24 -8.14 -4.21 -4.94
C GLN A 24 -6.97 -4.58 -4.00
N LEU A 25 -5.83 -3.91 -4.11
CA LEU A 25 -4.72 -4.09 -3.18
C LEU A 25 -5.08 -3.62 -1.75
N ALA A 26 -5.84 -2.54 -1.62
CA ALA A 26 -6.32 -2.05 -0.33
C ALA A 26 -7.34 -3.00 0.33
N GLU A 27 -8.29 -3.52 -0.45
CA GLU A 27 -9.33 -4.43 0.03
C GLU A 27 -8.78 -5.81 0.39
N SER A 28 -7.87 -6.34 -0.44
CA SER A 28 -7.24 -7.64 -0.19
C SER A 28 -6.21 -7.61 0.94
N ALA A 29 -5.80 -6.41 1.40
CA ALA A 29 -4.71 -6.22 2.35
C ALA A 29 -3.44 -7.00 1.95
N THR A 30 -3.19 -7.15 0.65
CA THR A 30 -2.07 -7.97 0.14
C THR A 30 -0.75 -7.25 0.40
N PRO A 31 0.20 -7.87 1.13
CA PRO A 31 1.50 -7.25 1.41
C PRO A 31 2.35 -7.19 0.15
N GLN A 32 2.85 -5.99 -0.17
CA GLN A 32 3.73 -5.70 -1.29
C GLN A 32 5.09 -5.21 -0.79
N PHE A 33 6.16 -5.57 -1.48
CA PHE A 33 7.48 -5.00 -1.18
C PHE A 33 7.55 -3.55 -1.66
N LEU A 34 7.93 -2.66 -0.74
CA LEU A 34 8.19 -1.27 -1.09
C LEU A 34 9.67 -1.10 -1.41
N PHE A 35 9.96 -0.60 -2.61
CA PHE A 35 11.30 -0.28 -3.07
C PHE A 35 11.36 1.18 -3.53
N ASN A 36 12.44 1.88 -3.18
CA ASN A 36 12.74 3.19 -3.74
C ASN A 36 13.39 3.03 -5.12
N LEU A 37 13.40 4.12 -5.91
CA LEU A 37 14.11 4.18 -7.18
C LEU A 37 15.63 3.97 -7.03
N ASP A 38 16.18 4.27 -5.84
CA ASP A 38 17.59 4.01 -5.50
C ASP A 38 17.88 2.53 -5.16
N GLY A 39 16.87 1.65 -5.25
CA GLY A 39 17.00 0.21 -4.99
C GLY A 39 16.90 -0.20 -3.52
N LEU A 40 16.67 0.74 -2.60
CA LEU A 40 16.48 0.44 -1.18
C LEU A 40 15.11 -0.23 -0.94
N ILE A 41 15.13 -1.39 -0.26
CA ILE A 41 13.95 -2.15 0.11
C ILE A 41 13.52 -1.77 1.53
N HIS A 42 12.27 -1.30 1.68
CA HIS A 42 11.69 -0.84 2.95
C HIS A 42 10.81 -1.89 3.63
N GLY A 43 10.85 -3.14 3.16
CA GLY A 43 10.07 -4.26 3.68
C GLY A 43 8.68 -4.38 3.05
N LYS A 44 7.81 -5.17 3.69
CA LYS A 44 6.42 -5.42 3.24
C LYS A 44 5.46 -4.38 3.78
N TRP A 45 4.63 -3.84 2.90
CA TRP A 45 3.62 -2.82 3.19
C TRP A 45 2.30 -3.20 2.54
N VAL A 46 1.20 -2.87 3.21
CA VAL A 46 -0.15 -3.00 2.67
C VAL A 46 -0.70 -1.62 2.33
N VAL A 47 -1.38 -1.52 1.20
CA VAL A 47 -2.18 -0.33 0.89
C VAL A 47 -3.39 -0.34 1.81
N THR A 48 -3.71 0.80 2.43
CA THR A 48 -4.86 0.92 3.34
C THR A 48 -5.88 1.95 2.87
N GLY A 49 -5.51 2.82 1.93
CA GLY A 49 -6.43 3.80 1.39
C GLY A 49 -5.81 4.64 0.29
N ILE A 50 -6.66 5.20 -0.57
CA ILE A 50 -6.28 6.09 -1.66
C ILE A 50 -7.22 7.28 -1.58
N ASN A 51 -6.66 8.47 -1.37
CA ASN A 51 -7.42 9.71 -1.30
C ASN A 51 -7.05 10.59 -2.49
N ARG A 52 -8.05 11.15 -3.16
CA ARG A 52 -7.86 12.19 -4.16
C ARG A 52 -7.55 13.51 -3.43
N ASP A 53 -6.51 14.21 -3.89
CA ASP A 53 -6.04 15.46 -3.27
C ASP A 53 -6.47 16.67 -4.11
N GLU A 54 -5.95 16.78 -5.33
CA GLU A 54 -6.20 17.91 -6.23
C GLU A 54 -6.45 17.40 -7.66
N GLU A 55 -7.36 18.05 -8.38
CA GLU A 55 -7.58 17.86 -9.82
C GLU A 55 -7.18 19.15 -10.53
N ASN A 56 -6.16 19.09 -11.38
CA ASN A 56 -5.65 20.23 -12.13
C ASN A 56 -5.69 19.91 -13.63
N GLY A 57 -6.79 20.30 -14.27
CA GLY A 57 -7.03 20.09 -15.70
C GLY A 57 -6.94 18.61 -16.06
N ASP A 58 -5.94 18.26 -16.88
CA ASP A 58 -5.73 16.90 -17.39
C ASP A 58 -5.00 15.97 -16.40
N ARG A 59 -4.83 16.37 -15.13
CA ARG A 59 -4.09 15.59 -14.13
C ARG A 59 -4.80 15.57 -12.79
N THR A 60 -4.86 14.40 -12.17
CA THR A 60 -5.38 14.21 -10.81
C THR A 60 -4.26 13.71 -9.90
N THR A 61 -4.10 14.35 -8.75
CA THR A 61 -3.13 13.97 -7.71
C THR A 61 -3.80 13.13 -6.63
N TYR A 62 -3.11 12.07 -6.23
CA TYR A 62 -3.55 11.10 -5.23
C TYR A 62 -2.53 10.94 -4.12
N ASN A 63 -3.06 10.69 -2.92
CA ASN A 63 -2.32 10.33 -1.72
C ASN A 63 -2.63 8.86 -1.37
N ILE A 64 -1.60 8.02 -1.31
CA ILE A 64 -1.72 6.58 -1.05
C ILE A 64 -1.25 6.29 0.37
N SER A 65 -2.15 5.79 1.21
CA SER A 65 -1.86 5.38 2.58
C SER A 65 -1.36 3.95 2.61
N LEU A 66 -0.25 3.74 3.32
CA LEU A 66 0.41 2.45 3.50
C LEU A 66 0.63 2.15 4.98
N GLN A 67 0.38 0.90 5.36
CA GLN A 67 0.69 0.37 6.68
C GLN A 67 1.75 -0.71 6.58
N ARG A 68 2.70 -0.73 7.52
CA ARG A 68 3.75 -1.75 7.54
C ARG A 68 3.09 -3.09 7.86
N TYR A 69 3.34 -4.09 7.01
CA TYR A 69 2.86 -5.43 7.28
C TYR A 69 3.72 -6.03 8.39
N GLN A 70 3.12 -6.23 9.55
CA GLN A 70 3.74 -6.98 10.63
C GLN A 70 3.59 -8.44 10.26
N GLU A 71 4.65 -9.04 9.71
CA GLU A 71 4.73 -10.49 9.69
C GLU A 71 4.72 -10.91 11.16
N THR A 72 3.62 -11.50 11.61
CA THR A 72 3.61 -12.20 12.89
C THR A 72 4.70 -13.25 12.74
N ASP A 73 5.85 -12.99 13.34
CA ASP A 73 7.01 -13.83 13.21
C ASP A 73 6.55 -15.25 13.56
N ILE A 74 6.79 -16.24 12.69
CA ILE A 74 6.52 -17.64 13.01
C ILE A 74 7.19 -17.99 14.34
N ILE A 75 8.29 -17.31 14.67
CA ILE A 75 8.99 -17.38 15.94
C ILE A 75 8.13 -16.89 17.11
N ASP A 76 7.34 -15.82 16.98
CA ASP A 76 6.44 -15.33 18.04
C ASP A 76 5.23 -16.24 18.22
N GLN A 77 4.65 -16.77 17.14
CA GLN A 77 3.61 -17.81 17.24
C GLN A 77 4.15 -19.11 17.87
N SER A 78 5.36 -19.53 17.49
CA SER A 78 6.02 -20.71 18.07
C SER A 78 6.37 -20.50 19.54
N LYS A 79 6.81 -19.31 19.93
CA LYS A 79 7.05 -18.95 21.34
C LYS A 79 5.76 -18.92 22.16
N ALA A 80 4.65 -18.41 21.61
CA ALA A 80 3.35 -18.46 22.26
C ALA A 80 2.85 -19.91 22.45
N TYR A 81 3.08 -20.77 21.45
CA TYR A 81 2.75 -22.20 21.51
C TYR A 81 3.57 -22.94 22.58
N ILE A 82 4.90 -22.71 22.63
CA ILE A 82 5.78 -23.33 23.65
C ILE A 82 5.47 -22.79 25.06
N ARG A 83 5.05 -21.53 25.19
CA ARG A 83 4.67 -20.93 26.49
C ARG A 83 3.26 -21.32 26.96
N GLY A 84 2.48 -22.05 26.17
CA GLY A 84 1.17 -22.58 26.59
C GLY A 84 0.13 -21.50 26.89
N LEU A 85 0.14 -20.37 26.18
CA LEU A 85 -0.78 -19.24 26.39
C LEU A 85 -2.13 -19.39 25.64
N PHE A 86 -2.61 -20.62 25.45
CA PHE A 86 -3.92 -20.93 24.86
C PHE A 86 -4.80 -21.69 25.85
#